data_AF-A6EMS6-F1
#
_entry.id   AF-A6EMS6-F1
#
_cell.length_a   1.000
_cell.length_b   1.000
_cell.length_c   1.000
_cell.angle_alpha   90.00
_cell.angle_beta   90.00
_cell.angle_gamma   90.00
#
_symmetry.space_group_name_H-M   'P 1'
#
loop_
_entity.id
_entity.type
_entity.pdbx_description
1 polymer ?
#
loop_
_entity_poly.entity_id
_entity_poly.type
_entity_poly.pdbx_seq_one_letter_code
_entity_poly.pdbx_strand_id
1 'polypeptide(L)'
;MEYTITYSPDFDQTRQDMGYDVHDDYDNNAVLYQQGYNMRNFTIEAGETFKIKREQSRATFQCDGTRIRLFAVHPMFDEIEDEDNISLEPGKYILHLDGKSIERLDVEDDDFY
;
A
#
# COMPACT_ATOMS: atom_id res chain seq x y z
N MET A 1 -7.88 -4.30 18.77
CA MET A 1 -7.04 -3.29 18.09
C MET A 1 -7.47 -3.32 16.65
N GLU A 2 -7.69 -2.16 16.05
CA GLU A 2 -8.12 -2.05 14.65
C GLU A 2 -6.91 -1.63 13.80
N TYR A 3 -6.62 -2.40 12.75
CA TYR A 3 -5.52 -2.12 11.84
C TYR A 3 -6.08 -1.55 10.55
N THR A 4 -5.56 -0.42 10.10
CA THR A 4 -6.07 0.26 8.90
C THR A 4 -5.05 0.20 7.78
N ILE A 5 -5.50 -0.28 6.62
CA ILE A 5 -4.77 -0.16 5.35
C ILE A 5 -5.41 0.96 4.56
N THR A 6 -4.61 1.98 4.26
CA THR A 6 -4.99 3.08 3.37
C THR A 6 -4.42 2.82 1.98
N TYR A 7 -5.28 2.65 0.99
CA TYR A 7 -4.88 2.51 -0.40
C TYR A 7 -4.97 3.86 -1.11
N SER A 8 -3.87 4.24 -1.73
CA SER A 8 -3.84 5.38 -2.65
C SER A 8 -3.99 4.88 -4.08
N PRO A 9 -4.89 5.48 -4.90
CA PRO A 9 -4.96 5.16 -6.31
C PRO A 9 -3.65 5.53 -7.01
N ASP A 10 -3.35 4.93 -8.16
CA ASP A 10 -2.17 5.31 -8.92
C ASP A 10 -2.24 6.76 -9.44
N PHE A 11 -1.11 7.45 -9.49
CA PHE A 11 -1.07 8.86 -9.92
C PHE A 11 -1.46 8.99 -11.40
N ASP A 12 -0.90 8.14 -12.26
CA ASP A 12 -1.20 8.16 -13.70
C ASP A 12 -2.64 7.71 -13.96
N GLN A 13 -3.14 6.74 -13.20
CA GLN A 13 -4.55 6.37 -13.28
C GLN A 13 -5.47 7.52 -12.83
N THR A 14 -5.16 8.18 -11.72
CA THR A 14 -5.94 9.33 -11.22
C THR A 14 -5.96 10.47 -12.24
N ARG A 15 -4.81 10.75 -12.85
CA ARG A 15 -4.66 11.73 -13.91
C ARG A 15 -5.53 11.40 -15.14
N GLN A 16 -5.50 10.15 -15.59
CA GLN A 16 -6.34 9.67 -16.69
C GLN A 16 -7.84 9.73 -16.36
N ASP A 17 -8.22 9.36 -15.14
CA ASP A 17 -9.61 9.42 -14.66
C ASP A 17 -10.13 10.87 -14.59
N MET A 18 -9.24 11.84 -14.35
CA MET A 18 -9.55 13.27 -14.45
C MET A 18 -9.66 13.77 -15.90
N GLY A 19 -9.35 12.92 -16.88
CA GLY A 19 -9.49 13.20 -18.31
C GLY A 19 -8.24 13.77 -18.98
N TYR A 20 -7.09 13.76 -18.31
CA TYR A 20 -5.83 14.23 -18.88
C TYR A 20 -5.10 13.11 -19.63
N ASP A 21 -4.58 13.40 -20.82
CA ASP A 21 -3.61 12.57 -21.52
C ASP A 21 -2.18 12.84 -21.02
N VAL A 22 -1.24 11.90 -21.22
CA VAL A 22 0.17 11.97 -20.78
C VAL A 22 0.91 13.17 -21.39
N HIS A 23 0.38 13.71 -22.47
CA HIS A 23 0.92 14.87 -23.16
C HIS A 23 0.23 16.19 -22.80
N ASP A 24 -0.83 16.16 -21.98
CA ASP A 24 -1.51 17.37 -21.57
C ASP A 24 -0.68 18.14 -20.53
N ASP A 25 -0.83 19.46 -20.54
CA ASP A 25 -0.37 20.30 -19.43
C ASP A 25 -1.49 20.34 -18.39
N TYR A 26 -1.23 19.77 -17.20
CA TYR A 26 -2.20 19.63 -16.12
C TYR A 26 -1.59 20.03 -14.78
N ASP A 27 -2.45 20.42 -13.84
CA ASP A 27 -2.02 20.76 -12.49
C ASP A 27 -1.75 19.48 -11.67
N ASN A 28 -0.48 19.18 -11.46
CA ASN A 28 -0.04 18.06 -10.62
C ASN A 28 -0.66 18.11 -9.21
N ASN A 29 -0.86 19.30 -8.64
CA ASN A 29 -1.45 19.43 -7.30
C ASN A 29 -2.93 19.04 -7.31
N ALA A 30 -3.64 19.31 -8.40
CA ALA A 30 -5.03 18.90 -8.55
C ALA A 30 -5.15 17.36 -8.62
N VAL A 31 -4.21 16.70 -9.30
CA VAL A 31 -4.15 15.23 -9.36
C VAL A 31 -3.84 14.64 -7.98
N LEU A 32 -2.84 15.17 -7.26
CA LEU A 32 -2.53 14.73 -5.89
C LEU A 32 -3.70 14.95 -4.93
N TYR A 33 -4.41 16.08 -5.06
CA TYR A 33 -5.60 16.36 -4.26
C TYR A 33 -6.71 15.34 -4.54
N GLN A 34 -6.94 15.01 -5.81
CA GLN A 34 -7.93 14.00 -6.20
C GLN A 34 -7.53 12.60 -5.72
N GLN A 35 -6.23 12.26 -5.76
CA GLN A 35 -5.68 11.01 -5.24
C GLN A 35 -5.96 10.89 -3.73
N GLY A 36 -5.74 11.96 -2.97
CA GLY A 36 -6.06 12.06 -1.55
C GLY A 36 -7.55 11.88 -1.26
N TYR A 37 -8.42 12.50 -2.06
CA TYR A 37 -9.88 12.34 -1.93
C TYR A 37 -10.36 10.90 -2.24
N ASN A 38 -9.69 10.24 -3.18
CA ASN A 38 -10.02 8.88 -3.62
C ASN A 38 -9.32 7.78 -2.79
N MET A 39 -8.63 8.15 -1.71
CA MET A 39 -8.04 7.18 -0.78
C MET A 39 -9.13 6.29 -0.18
N ARG A 40 -8.81 5.00 -0.02
CA ARG A 40 -9.72 4.01 0.56
C ARG A 40 -9.09 3.35 1.77
N ASN A 41 -9.83 3.33 2.87
CA ASN A 41 -9.40 2.69 4.10
C ASN A 41 -10.09 1.34 4.26
N PHE A 42 -9.33 0.33 4.68
CA PHE A 42 -9.84 -0.99 5.00
C PHE A 42 -9.33 -1.40 6.36
N THR A 43 -10.21 -1.94 7.18
CA THR A 43 -9.84 -2.55 8.47
C THR A 43 -9.49 -4.00 8.24
N ILE A 44 -8.37 -4.44 8.80
CA ILE A 44 -7.99 -5.86 8.83
C ILE A 44 -7.80 -6.32 10.27
N GLU A 45 -7.95 -7.62 10.50
CA GLU A 45 -7.72 -8.24 11.81
C GLU A 45 -6.36 -8.97 11.87
N ALA A 46 -5.85 -9.16 13.09
CA ALA A 46 -4.64 -9.95 13.28
C ALA A 46 -4.90 -11.42 12.89
N GLY A 47 -3.99 -12.01 12.11
CA GLY A 47 -4.15 -13.31 11.48
C GLY A 47 -4.83 -13.26 10.11
N GLU A 48 -5.26 -12.10 9.64
CA GLU A 48 -5.90 -11.94 8.34
C GLU A 48 -4.88 -11.79 7.20
N THR A 49 -5.22 -12.32 6.04
CA THR A 49 -4.46 -12.18 4.80
C THR A 49 -5.10 -11.14 3.89
N PHE A 50 -4.33 -10.21 3.36
CA PHE A 50 -4.82 -9.17 2.46
C PHE A 50 -3.99 -9.09 1.17
N LYS A 51 -4.53 -8.43 0.14
CA LYS A 51 -3.88 -8.26 -1.15
C LYS A 51 -3.89 -6.79 -1.55
N ILE A 52 -2.75 -6.30 -2.03
CA ILE A 52 -2.59 -5.00 -2.65
C ILE A 52 -2.58 -5.22 -4.17
N LYS A 53 -3.47 -4.55 -4.89
CA LYS A 53 -3.59 -4.68 -6.35
C LYS A 53 -2.56 -3.78 -7.04
N ARG A 54 -2.10 -4.17 -8.24
CA ARG A 54 -1.17 -3.36 -9.07
C ARG A 54 -1.75 -1.99 -9.49
N GLU A 55 -3.07 -1.87 -9.58
CA GLU A 55 -3.77 -0.61 -9.86
C GLU A 55 -3.66 0.42 -8.73
N GLN A 56 -3.12 0.01 -7.58
CA GLN A 56 -2.86 0.88 -6.44
C GLN A 56 -1.37 1.16 -6.40
N SER A 57 -1.01 2.45 -6.43
CA SER A 57 0.40 2.86 -6.43
C SER A 57 1.10 2.43 -5.15
N ARG A 58 0.43 2.60 -4.00
CA ARG A 58 0.94 2.24 -2.66
C ARG A 58 -0.21 1.96 -1.70
N ALA A 59 0.01 1.02 -0.79
CA ALA A 59 -0.80 0.92 0.42
C ALA A 59 0.03 1.34 1.63
N THR A 60 -0.56 2.16 2.50
CA THR A 60 0.03 2.52 3.79
C THR A 60 -0.68 1.74 4.88
N PHE A 61 0.08 0.96 5.64
CA PHE A 61 -0.42 0.28 6.82
C PHE A 61 -0.18 1.16 8.05
N GLN A 62 -1.24 1.39 8.84
CA GLN A 62 -1.21 2.17 10.07
C GLN A 62 -1.93 1.40 11.19
N CYS A 63 -1.34 1.41 12.39
CA CYS A 63 -1.96 0.91 13.60
C CYS A 63 -1.98 2.01 14.65
N ASP A 64 -3.18 2.34 15.16
CA ASP A 64 -3.33 3.40 16.16
C ASP A 64 -2.49 3.11 17.41
N GLY A 65 -1.47 3.95 17.65
CA GLY A 65 -0.58 3.89 18.81
C GLY A 65 0.37 2.68 18.89
N THR A 66 0.54 1.89 17.82
CA THR A 66 1.41 0.71 17.84
C THR A 66 2.40 0.73 16.69
N ARG A 67 3.70 0.66 17.02
CA ARG A 67 4.78 0.50 16.04
C ARG A 67 4.72 -0.88 15.39
N ILE A 68 4.95 -0.91 14.09
CA ILE A 68 4.78 -2.08 13.24
C ILE A 68 6.15 -2.49 12.68
N ARG A 69 6.31 -3.80 12.49
CA ARG A 69 7.49 -4.43 11.91
C ARG A 69 7.08 -5.16 10.63
N LEU A 70 7.84 -4.94 9.56
CA LEU A 70 7.68 -5.68 8.30
C LEU A 70 8.82 -6.69 8.17
N PHE A 71 8.47 -7.98 8.16
CA PHE A 71 9.39 -9.04 7.78
C PHE A 71 9.37 -9.19 6.26
N ALA A 72 10.39 -8.64 5.60
CA ALA A 72 10.59 -8.86 4.18
C ALA A 72 11.31 -10.20 3.98
N VAL A 73 10.63 -11.20 3.41
CA VAL A 73 11.23 -12.53 3.15
C VAL A 73 12.09 -12.53 1.87
N HIS A 74 12.22 -11.41 1.18
CA HIS A 74 13.04 -11.32 -0.01
C HIS A 74 14.42 -10.71 0.34
N PRO A 75 15.54 -11.38 0.02
CA PRO A 75 16.90 -11.01 0.46
C PRO A 75 17.43 -9.68 -0.10
N MET A 76 16.62 -8.92 -0.82
CA MET A 76 16.91 -7.57 -1.32
C MET A 76 16.16 -6.45 -0.59
N PHE A 77 15.26 -6.77 0.34
CA PHE A 77 14.52 -5.76 1.10
C PHE A 77 15.06 -5.70 2.52
N ASP A 78 15.36 -4.48 2.98
CA ASP A 78 15.74 -4.24 4.36
C ASP A 78 14.55 -4.52 5.29
N GLU A 79 14.82 -5.16 6.44
CA GLU A 79 13.83 -5.30 7.51
C GLU A 79 13.45 -3.91 8.01
N ILE A 80 12.16 -3.56 7.94
CA ILE A 80 11.66 -2.29 8.48
C ILE A 80 11.21 -2.56 9.91
N GLU A 81 11.96 -2.03 10.86
CA GLU A 81 11.64 -2.10 12.28
C GLU A 81 11.01 -0.81 12.79
N ASP A 82 9.96 -0.93 13.59
CA ASP A 82 9.48 0.12 14.50
C ASP A 82 8.98 1.42 13.85
N GLU A 83 8.33 1.31 12.69
CA GLU A 83 7.71 2.45 12.01
C GLU A 83 6.25 2.64 12.43
N ASP A 84 5.81 3.90 12.46
CA ASP A 84 4.40 4.27 12.68
C ASP A 84 3.56 3.99 11.43
N ASN A 85 4.19 4.01 10.25
CA ASN A 85 3.55 3.77 8.96
C ASN A 85 4.51 3.02 8.03
N ILE A 86 4.03 1.97 7.38
CA ILE A 86 4.81 1.20 6.42
C ILE A 86 4.16 1.29 5.04
N SER A 87 4.96 1.58 4.02
CA SER A 87 4.54 1.51 2.62
C SER A 87 4.70 0.08 2.12
N LEU A 88 3.62 -0.49 1.60
CA LEU A 88 3.57 -1.84 1.06
C LEU A 88 3.36 -1.76 -0.46
N GLU A 89 4.22 -2.47 -1.19
CA GLU A 89 4.11 -2.63 -2.64
C GLU A 89 2.97 -3.60 -3.00
N PRO A 90 2.48 -3.59 -4.26
CA PRO A 90 1.54 -4.60 -4.74
C PRO A 90 2.03 -6.03 -4.45
N GLY A 91 1.16 -6.83 -3.83
CA GLY A 91 1.52 -8.14 -3.31
C GLY A 91 0.46 -8.71 -2.37
N LYS A 92 0.71 -9.91 -1.86
CA LYS A 92 -0.12 -10.60 -0.89
C LYS A 92 0.59 -10.64 0.46
N TYR A 93 -0.10 -10.25 1.51
CA TYR A 93 0.48 -10.09 2.84
C TYR A 93 -0.37 -10.77 3.90
N ILE A 94 0.26 -11.20 4.98
CA ILE A 94 -0.42 -11.64 6.21
C ILE A 94 -0.01 -10.73 7.36
N LEU A 95 -1.00 -10.27 8.13
CA LEU A 95 -0.76 -9.69 9.44
C LEU A 95 -0.73 -10.85 10.44
N HIS A 96 0.39 -11.03 11.13
CA HIS A 96 0.52 -12.06 12.14
C HIS A 96 -0.39 -11.80 13.35
N LEU A 97 -0.65 -12.85 14.13
CA LEU A 97 -1.52 -12.78 15.32
C LEU A 97 -1.00 -11.84 16.41
N ASP A 98 0.29 -11.48 16.37
CA ASP A 98 0.89 -10.50 17.26
C ASP A 98 0.41 -9.07 16.99
N GLY A 99 -0.23 -8.82 15.84
CA GLY A 99 -0.75 -7.52 15.45
C GLY A 99 0.32 -6.49 15.11
N LYS A 100 1.58 -6.90 15.01
CA LYS A 100 2.71 -5.99 14.78
C LYS A 100 3.61 -6.45 13.66
N SER A 101 3.47 -7.68 13.22
CA SER A 101 4.34 -8.28 12.23
C SER A 101 3.56 -8.52 10.94
N ILE A 102 4.02 -7.93 9.84
CA ILE A 102 3.48 -8.19 8.51
C ILE A 102 4.51 -9.00 7.73
N GLU A 103 4.04 -10.01 7.01
CA GLU A 103 4.86 -10.85 6.14
C GLU A 103 4.27 -10.87 4.72
N ARG A 104 5.14 -10.72 3.71
CA ARG A 104 4.76 -10.89 2.31
C ARG A 104 4.77 -12.38 1.96
N LEU A 105 3.65 -12.88 1.43
CA LEU A 105 3.43 -14.29 1.11
C LEU A 105 3.76 -14.66 -0.34
N ASP A 106 3.78 -13.68 -1.25
CA ASP A 106 4.19 -13.89 -2.64
C ASP A 106 5.69 -13.65 -2.79
N VAL A 107 6.40 -14.70 -3.20
CA VAL A 107 7.85 -14.69 -3.49
C VAL A 107 8.06 -14.92 -4.98
N GLU A 108 7.30 -14.27 -5.86
CA GLU A 108 7.61 -14.30 -7.30
C GLU A 108 7.28 -12.95 -7.95
N ASP A 109 8.30 -12.40 -8.63
CA ASP A 109 8.15 -11.53 -9.80
C ASP A 109 7.11 -12.17 -10.72
N ASP A 110 5.87 -11.64 -10.73
CA ASP A 110 4.98 -11.92 -11.86
C ASP A 110 5.52 -11.14 -13.05
N ASP A 111 6.43 -11.83 -13.76
CA ASP A 111 7.07 -11.54 -15.03
C ASP A 111 6.24 -10.65 -15.97
N PHE A 112 6.98 -9.81 -16.71
CA PHE A 112 6.68 -9.32 -18.05
C PHE A 112 5.42 -9.94 -18.69
N TYR A 113 4.40 -9.13 -18.94
CA TYR A 113 3.65 -9.14 -20.21
C TYR A 113 2.83 -7.86 -20.37
#